data_AF-A0A7C5RU96-F1
#
_entry.id   AF-A0A7C5RU96-F1
#
_cell.length_a   1.000
_cell.length_b   1.000
_cell.length_c   1.000
_cell.angle_alpha   90.00
_cell.angle_beta   90.00
_cell.angle_gamma   90.00
#
_symmetry.space_group_name_H-M   'P 1'
#
loop_
_entity.id
_entity.type
_entity.pdbx_description
1 polymer ?
#
loop_
_entity_poly.entity_id
_entity_poly.type
_entity_poly.pdbx_seq_one_letter_code
_entity_poly.pdbx_strand_id
1 'polypeptide(L)'
;FALLAEEVREYLAMLGARRLDDIVGRVELLSVIDQLDGPAATLDLQPLLAVPADPNAPRRCLYDRNIFHDLTGPALDEWLLEQARPAFEQRQPVRISTTVRNHNRAVGGRLAGELALRFGRERAPEGLVTVELTGQAGQSFGAWCWHGLTLILNGEANDYVGKGMGGGTIVVRSPEPPADPNRPHVLVGNTVLYGATGGELFVAGQAGERFAVRNSGAIAVVEGVGDHGCEYMTGGVVVVLGPTGRNFAAGMTNGVAFVFDPEGVFPGRLNREYVQLERLSAEDEEMLRTLIAKHVAFTGSQRGREILERWDELRTAFWKVAPHPPIEAVEERPTRRVRERPVEARAVAD
;
A
#
# COMPACT_ATOMS: atom_id res chain seq x y z
N PHE A 1 0.08 13.09 -32.08
CA PHE A 1 0.74 14.23 -31.42
C PHE A 1 1.33 15.25 -32.41
N ALA A 2 2.04 14.85 -33.48
CA ALA A 2 2.63 15.81 -34.42
C ALA A 2 1.59 16.76 -35.07
N LEU A 3 0.46 16.23 -35.54
CA LEU A 3 -0.64 17.04 -36.11
C LEU A 3 -1.24 18.01 -35.09
N LEU A 4 -1.44 17.57 -33.84
CA LEU A 4 -1.93 18.42 -32.76
C LEU A 4 -0.92 19.55 -32.43
N ALA A 5 0.37 19.26 -32.49
CA ALA A 5 1.42 20.26 -32.27
C ALA A 5 1.53 21.27 -33.43
N GLU A 6 1.24 20.84 -34.66
CA GLU A 6 1.10 21.73 -35.83
C GLU A 6 -0.08 22.68 -35.64
N GLU A 7 -1.26 22.15 -35.33
CA GLU A 7 -2.47 22.95 -35.08
C GLU A 7 -2.26 23.97 -33.94
N VAL A 8 -1.62 23.58 -32.83
CA VAL A 8 -1.25 24.52 -31.76
C VAL A 8 -0.34 25.64 -32.27
N ARG A 9 0.61 25.33 -33.15
CA ARG A 9 1.52 26.35 -33.72
C ARG A 9 0.78 27.29 -34.68
N GLU A 10 -0.19 26.79 -35.44
CA GLU A 10 -1.06 27.63 -36.27
C GLU A 10 -1.84 28.62 -35.40
N TYR A 11 -2.45 28.17 -34.30
CA TYR A 11 -3.14 29.06 -33.35
C TYR A 11 -2.18 30.06 -32.68
N LEU A 12 -0.97 29.64 -32.29
CA LEU A 12 0.03 30.56 -31.73
C LEU A 12 0.38 31.65 -32.75
N ALA A 13 0.57 31.29 -34.03
CA ALA A 13 0.84 32.25 -35.09
C ALA A 13 -0.34 33.22 -35.29
N MET A 14 -1.59 32.74 -35.26
CA MET A 14 -2.79 33.59 -35.32
C MET A 14 -2.86 34.59 -34.16
N LEU A 15 -2.45 34.18 -32.96
CA LEU A 15 -2.40 35.02 -31.76
C LEU A 15 -1.15 35.91 -31.69
N GLY A 16 -0.23 35.82 -32.66
CA GLY A 16 1.04 36.55 -32.66
C GLY A 16 2.06 36.06 -31.63
N ALA A 17 1.86 34.87 -31.06
CA ALA A 17 2.75 34.24 -30.10
C ALA A 17 3.74 33.29 -30.78
N ARG A 18 4.95 33.16 -30.21
CA ARG A 18 5.99 32.26 -30.75
C ARG A 18 6.12 30.97 -29.96
N ARG A 19 5.71 31.00 -28.69
CA ARG A 19 5.81 29.88 -27.75
C ARG A 19 4.48 29.73 -27.02
N LEU A 20 4.15 28.49 -26.66
CA LEU A 20 2.97 28.22 -25.82
C LEU A 20 3.05 29.01 -24.50
N ASP A 21 4.25 29.14 -23.96
CA ASP A 21 4.58 29.86 -22.74
C ASP A 21 4.29 31.37 -22.80
N ASP A 22 4.15 31.95 -24.00
CA ASP A 22 3.79 33.36 -24.20
C ASP A 22 2.29 33.62 -23.93
N ILE A 23 1.46 32.55 -24.01
CA ILE A 23 0.00 32.61 -23.89
C ILE A 23 -0.56 31.95 -22.63
N VAL A 24 0.26 31.21 -21.87
CA VAL A 24 -0.18 30.59 -20.60
C VAL A 24 -0.64 31.66 -19.62
N GLY A 25 -1.88 31.51 -19.13
CA GLY A 25 -2.51 32.44 -18.19
C GLY A 25 -2.92 33.80 -18.79
N ARG A 26 -2.86 33.96 -20.12
CA ARG A 26 -3.28 35.18 -20.83
C ARG A 26 -4.77 35.15 -21.16
N VAL A 27 -5.62 35.20 -20.13
CA VAL A 27 -7.09 35.14 -20.28
C VAL A 27 -7.65 36.29 -21.12
N GLU A 28 -6.93 37.39 -21.26
CA GLU A 28 -7.29 38.51 -22.14
C GLU A 28 -7.26 38.16 -23.64
N LEU A 29 -6.68 37.02 -24.03
CA LEU A 29 -6.72 36.51 -25.40
C LEU A 29 -8.05 35.77 -25.71
N LEU A 30 -8.90 35.58 -24.70
CA LEU A 30 -10.20 34.94 -24.82
C LEU A 30 -11.31 35.98 -24.77
N SER A 31 -12.35 35.75 -25.56
CA SER A 31 -13.58 36.52 -25.52
C SER A 31 -14.78 35.59 -25.57
N VAL A 32 -15.88 35.99 -24.94
CA VAL A 32 -17.15 35.28 -25.09
C VAL A 32 -17.70 35.63 -26.47
N ILE A 33 -18.06 34.61 -27.24
CA ILE A 33 -18.73 34.83 -28.53
C ILE A 33 -20.10 35.47 -28.30
N ASP A 34 -20.45 36.45 -29.14
CA ASP A 34 -21.78 37.04 -29.15
C ASP A 34 -22.83 36.01 -29.57
N GLN A 35 -24.10 36.25 -29.21
CA GLN A 35 -25.27 35.46 -29.65
C GLN A 35 -25.26 34.00 -29.17
N LEU A 36 -25.19 33.81 -27.85
CA LEU A 36 -25.45 32.51 -27.24
C LEU A 36 -26.96 32.30 -27.12
N ASP A 37 -27.46 31.19 -27.65
CA ASP A 37 -28.87 30.79 -27.54
C ASP A 37 -29.07 29.69 -26.47
N GLY A 38 -30.28 29.62 -25.94
CA GLY A 38 -30.68 28.56 -25.01
C GLY A 38 -29.92 28.58 -23.68
N PRO A 39 -29.71 27.41 -23.03
CA PRO A 39 -29.08 27.33 -21.71
C PRO A 39 -27.65 27.90 -21.62
N ALA A 40 -26.94 28.04 -22.75
CA ALA A 40 -25.62 28.64 -22.78
C ALA A 40 -25.65 30.14 -22.47
N ALA A 41 -26.74 30.83 -22.82
CA ALA A 41 -26.92 32.26 -22.57
C ALA A 41 -26.99 32.61 -21.06
N THR A 42 -27.26 31.63 -20.20
CA THR A 42 -27.36 31.83 -18.74
C THR A 42 -26.03 31.64 -18.01
N LEU A 43 -24.96 31.28 -18.73
CA LEU A 43 -23.65 31.05 -18.12
C LEU A 43 -22.91 32.36 -17.87
N ASP A 44 -22.54 32.60 -16.61
CA ASP A 44 -21.57 33.64 -16.26
C ASP A 44 -20.14 33.07 -16.35
N LEU A 45 -19.41 33.47 -17.39
CA LEU A 45 -18.02 33.06 -17.62
C LEU A 45 -17.00 34.04 -17.01
N GLN A 46 -17.44 35.12 -16.36
CA GLN A 46 -16.52 36.09 -15.73
C GLN A 46 -15.52 35.44 -14.76
N PRO A 47 -15.88 34.43 -13.94
CA PRO A 47 -14.90 33.76 -13.07
C PRO A 47 -13.77 33.05 -13.81
N LEU A 48 -13.98 32.62 -15.06
CA LEU A 48 -12.95 31.96 -15.89
C LEU A 48 -12.07 32.97 -16.63
N LEU A 49 -12.61 34.16 -16.92
CA LEU A 49 -11.93 35.23 -17.67
C LEU A 49 -11.29 36.28 -16.74
N ALA A 50 -11.35 36.07 -15.43
CA ALA A 50 -10.82 37.00 -14.44
C ALA A 50 -9.29 37.14 -14.58
N VAL A 51 -8.85 38.36 -14.94
CA VAL A 51 -7.43 38.72 -14.95
C VAL A 51 -6.95 38.92 -13.51
N PRO A 52 -5.75 38.44 -13.13
CA PRO A 52 -5.18 38.73 -11.81
C PRO A 52 -5.13 40.23 -11.55
N ALA A 53 -5.56 40.64 -10.34
CA ALA A 53 -5.60 42.05 -9.95
C ALA A 53 -4.20 42.70 -9.92
N ASP A 54 -3.17 41.92 -9.56
CA ASP A 54 -1.77 42.33 -9.69
C ASP A 54 -1.25 41.98 -11.08
N PRO A 55 -0.90 42.97 -11.93
CA PRO A 55 -0.36 42.72 -13.26
C PRO A 55 0.99 42.00 -13.24
N ASN A 56 1.70 42.00 -12.11
CA ASN A 56 2.98 41.32 -11.94
C ASN A 56 2.84 39.91 -11.33
N ALA A 57 1.62 39.49 -11.00
CA ALA A 57 1.40 38.14 -10.46
C ALA A 57 1.88 37.07 -11.47
N PRO A 58 2.52 35.99 -11.00
CA PRO A 58 2.89 34.88 -11.87
C PRO A 58 1.67 34.31 -12.59
N ARG A 59 1.67 34.39 -13.93
CA ARG A 59 0.60 33.83 -14.78
C ARG A 59 0.89 32.42 -15.28
N ARG A 60 2.10 31.93 -15.00
CA ARG A 60 2.62 30.63 -15.42
C ARG A 60 3.45 30.00 -14.31
N CYS A 61 3.78 28.72 -14.47
CA CYS A 61 4.73 28.07 -13.60
C CYS A 61 6.11 28.74 -13.74
N LEU A 62 6.67 29.20 -12.62
CA LEU A 62 8.00 29.84 -12.57
C LEU A 62 9.11 28.87 -12.15
N TYR A 63 8.75 27.64 -11.80
CA TYR A 63 9.67 26.64 -11.31
C TYR A 63 9.73 25.48 -12.30
N ASP A 64 10.94 25.05 -12.66
CA ASP A 64 11.14 23.88 -13.53
C ASP A 64 10.73 22.57 -12.85
N ARG A 65 10.70 22.56 -11.51
CA ARG A 65 10.28 21.43 -10.69
C ARG A 65 9.79 21.92 -9.34
N ASN A 66 8.99 21.09 -8.68
CA ASN A 66 8.69 21.28 -7.26
C ASN A 66 9.98 21.23 -6.45
N ILE A 67 10.32 22.33 -5.78
CA ILE A 67 11.40 22.37 -4.81
C ILE A 67 10.80 21.97 -3.47
N PHE A 68 11.14 20.77 -3.00
CA PHE A 68 10.73 20.34 -1.68
C PHE A 68 11.54 21.12 -0.64
N HIS A 69 10.89 22.05 0.04
CA HIS A 69 11.45 22.68 1.24
C HIS A 69 11.04 21.82 2.43
N ASP A 70 11.97 21.03 2.96
CA ASP A 70 11.73 20.42 4.27
C ASP A 70 11.78 21.52 5.33
N LEU A 71 10.61 21.96 5.78
CA LEU A 71 10.45 23.01 6.79
C LEU A 71 10.93 22.55 8.19
N THR A 72 11.32 21.27 8.35
CA THR A 72 11.62 20.67 9.66
C THR A 72 13.10 20.34 9.89
N GLY A 73 13.99 20.69 8.97
CA GLY A 73 15.43 20.41 9.04
C GLY A 73 15.82 19.11 8.31
N PRO A 74 17.08 18.66 8.40
CA PRO A 74 17.51 17.44 7.71
C PRO A 74 16.77 16.22 8.29
N ALA A 75 16.06 15.48 7.44
CA ALA A 75 15.38 14.26 7.84
C ALA A 75 16.37 13.24 8.41
N LEU A 76 15.94 12.46 9.42
CA LEU A 76 16.71 11.33 9.97
C LEU A 76 17.22 10.41 8.85
N ASP A 77 16.44 10.26 7.79
CA ASP A 77 16.78 9.47 6.61
C ASP A 77 18.02 9.96 5.85
N GLU A 78 18.29 11.26 5.79
CA GLU A 78 19.51 11.78 5.16
C GLU A 78 20.74 11.38 5.98
N TRP A 79 20.65 11.42 7.31
CA TRP A 79 21.71 10.92 8.17
C TRP A 79 21.89 9.40 8.05
N LEU A 80 20.79 8.63 8.00
CA LEU A 80 20.83 7.18 7.79
C LEU A 80 21.49 6.83 6.45
N LEU A 81 21.20 7.60 5.39
CA LEU A 81 21.78 7.40 4.08
C LEU A 81 23.29 7.61 4.09
N GLU A 82 23.75 8.67 4.76
CA GLU A 82 25.16 8.96 4.96
C GLU A 82 25.88 7.83 5.72
N GLN A 83 25.26 7.29 6.78
CA GLN A 83 25.81 6.15 7.53
C GLN A 83 25.84 4.86 6.70
N ALA A 84 24.87 4.66 5.80
CA ALA A 84 24.76 3.48 4.95
C ALA A 84 25.65 3.55 3.70
N ARG A 85 26.38 4.64 3.46
CA ARG A 85 27.27 4.80 2.29
C ARG A 85 28.20 3.60 2.02
N PRO A 86 28.84 2.95 3.02
CA PRO A 86 29.67 1.77 2.76
C PRO A 86 28.92 0.61 2.11
N ALA A 87 27.62 0.44 2.42
CA ALA A 87 26.78 -0.56 1.79
C ALA A 87 26.53 -0.28 0.31
N PHE A 88 26.43 1.00 -0.06
CA PHE A 88 26.12 1.40 -1.43
C PHE A 88 27.34 1.54 -2.33
N GLU A 89 28.49 1.92 -1.77
CA GLU A 89 29.73 2.13 -2.53
C GLU A 89 30.61 0.88 -2.55
N GLN A 90 30.66 0.15 -1.44
CA GLN A 90 31.60 -0.97 -1.25
C GLN A 90 30.87 -2.31 -1.14
N ARG A 91 29.53 -2.32 -1.19
CA ARG A 91 28.68 -3.52 -1.02
C ARG A 91 28.93 -4.25 0.30
N GLN A 92 29.33 -3.53 1.34
CA GLN A 92 29.58 -4.08 2.66
C GLN A 92 28.33 -4.01 3.54
N PRO A 93 27.95 -5.08 4.25
CA PRO A 93 26.85 -5.02 5.20
C PRO A 93 27.08 -3.96 6.28
N VAL A 94 26.10 -3.10 6.52
CA VAL A 94 26.15 -2.04 7.54
C VAL A 94 25.02 -2.25 8.56
N ARG A 95 25.36 -2.06 9.84
CA ARG A 95 24.39 -1.96 10.95
C ARG A 95 24.44 -0.57 11.55
N ILE A 96 23.27 0.05 11.68
CA ILE A 96 23.11 1.40 12.26
C ILE A 96 22.16 1.29 13.44
N SER A 97 22.52 1.88 14.58
CA SER A 97 21.66 1.96 15.75
C SER A 97 21.41 3.41 16.13
N THR A 98 20.15 3.82 16.30
CA THR A 98 19.80 5.21 16.65
C THR A 98 18.45 5.31 17.35
N THR A 99 18.02 6.53 17.67
CA THR A 99 16.69 6.80 18.25
C THR A 99 15.74 7.38 17.21
N VAL A 100 14.44 7.20 17.43
CA VAL A 100 13.39 7.74 16.56
C VAL A 100 12.26 8.38 17.39
N ARG A 101 11.70 9.46 16.85
CA ARG A 101 10.55 10.19 17.41
C ARG A 101 9.45 10.35 16.36
N ASN A 102 8.23 10.62 16.84
CA ASN A 102 7.02 10.63 16.01
C ASN A 102 7.04 11.64 14.84
N HIS A 103 7.86 12.68 14.90
CA HIS A 103 8.04 13.63 13.80
C HIS A 103 8.99 13.10 12.71
N ASN A 104 9.79 12.06 12.99
CA ASN A 104 10.56 11.35 11.99
C ASN A 104 9.62 10.44 11.20
N ARG A 105 9.14 10.96 10.07
CA ARG A 105 8.21 10.27 9.17
C ARG A 105 8.97 9.60 8.03
N ALA A 106 8.35 8.58 7.43
CA ALA A 106 8.87 7.85 6.29
C ALA A 106 10.27 7.26 6.50
N VAL A 107 10.64 6.95 7.75
CA VAL A 107 11.99 6.50 8.08
C VAL A 107 12.32 5.20 7.35
N GLY A 108 13.47 5.16 6.67
CA GLY A 108 13.91 4.07 5.81
C GLY A 108 13.49 4.21 4.35
N GLY A 109 12.61 5.15 4.00
CA GLY A 109 12.13 5.35 2.63
C GLY A 109 13.25 5.80 1.68
N ARG A 110 14.16 6.67 2.12
CA ARG A 110 15.32 7.10 1.30
C ARG A 110 16.31 5.96 1.09
N LEU A 111 16.57 5.16 2.13
CA LEU A 111 17.40 3.95 2.02
C LEU A 111 16.80 2.95 1.02
N ALA A 112 15.50 2.70 1.10
CA ALA A 112 14.81 1.81 0.18
C ALA A 112 14.86 2.30 -1.28
N GLY A 113 14.69 3.62 -1.49
CA GLY A 113 14.85 4.24 -2.80
C GLY A 113 16.25 4.06 -3.38
N GLU A 114 17.29 4.25 -2.57
CA GLU A 114 18.68 4.05 -3.01
C GLU A 114 19.01 2.58 -3.29
N LEU A 115 18.49 1.64 -2.48
CA LEU A 115 18.59 0.22 -2.78
C LEU A 115 17.89 -0.13 -4.11
N ALA A 116 16.69 0.41 -4.34
CA ALA A 116 15.95 0.19 -5.59
C ALA A 116 16.68 0.78 -6.80
N LEU A 117 17.24 1.99 -6.70
CA LEU A 117 17.99 2.64 -7.78
C LEU A 117 19.27 1.87 -8.15
N ARG A 118 19.99 1.35 -7.15
CA ARG A 118 21.29 0.70 -7.36
C ARG A 118 21.19 -0.77 -7.73
N PHE A 119 20.27 -1.51 -7.11
CA PHE A 119 20.16 -2.95 -7.29
C PHE A 119 18.97 -3.37 -8.16
N GLY A 120 17.96 -2.50 -8.31
CA GLY A 120 16.80 -2.74 -9.18
C GLY A 120 16.23 -4.15 -9.06
N ARG A 121 16.20 -4.86 -10.18
CA ARG A 121 15.69 -6.24 -10.29
C ARG A 121 16.64 -7.29 -9.72
N GLU A 122 17.94 -7.03 -9.66
CA GLU A 122 18.93 -7.98 -9.12
C GLU A 122 18.74 -8.18 -7.62
N ARG A 123 18.17 -7.16 -6.95
CA ARG A 123 17.90 -7.10 -5.50
C ARG A 123 19.20 -7.10 -4.69
N ALA A 124 19.24 -6.28 -3.64
CA ALA A 124 20.38 -6.34 -2.72
C ALA A 124 20.33 -7.63 -1.88
N PRO A 125 21.49 -8.19 -1.49
CA PRO A 125 21.55 -9.29 -0.53
C PRO A 125 20.82 -8.92 0.76
N GLU A 126 20.16 -9.90 1.37
CA GLU A 126 19.46 -9.72 2.65
C GLU A 126 20.40 -9.18 3.74
N GLY A 127 19.94 -8.22 4.52
CA GLY A 127 20.71 -7.63 5.62
C GLY A 127 21.87 -6.72 5.20
N LEU A 128 21.98 -6.34 3.92
CA LEU A 128 22.99 -5.37 3.46
C LEU A 128 22.94 -4.06 4.26
N VAL A 129 21.74 -3.58 4.58
CA VAL A 129 21.54 -2.46 5.50
C VAL A 129 20.58 -2.90 6.59
N THR A 130 21.05 -2.91 7.83
CA THR A 130 20.19 -3.11 9.01
C THR A 130 20.15 -1.83 9.83
N VAL A 131 18.96 -1.32 10.11
CA VAL A 131 18.76 -0.16 10.98
C VAL A 131 17.96 -0.60 12.20
N GLU A 132 18.55 -0.46 13.37
CA GLU A 132 17.90 -0.65 14.65
C GLU A 132 17.56 0.71 15.27
N LEU A 133 16.29 0.91 15.58
CA LEU A 133 15.77 2.15 16.14
C LEU A 133 15.11 1.89 17.48
N THR A 134 15.25 2.84 18.40
CA THR A 134 14.55 2.84 19.69
C THR A 134 13.71 4.09 19.83
N GLY A 135 12.43 3.93 20.17
CA GLY A 135 11.50 5.04 20.42
C GLY A 135 10.18 4.92 19.67
N GLN A 136 9.63 6.06 19.24
CA GLN A 136 8.32 6.14 18.61
C GLN A 136 8.46 6.57 17.15
N ALA A 137 8.23 5.70 16.18
CA ALA A 137 8.33 6.06 14.78
C ALA A 137 7.10 6.86 14.31
N GLY A 138 7.35 7.88 13.49
CA GLY A 138 6.29 8.63 12.83
C GLY A 138 5.55 7.83 11.76
N GLN A 139 4.60 8.49 11.09
CA GLN A 139 3.84 7.84 10.01
C GLN A 139 4.75 7.32 8.89
N SER A 140 4.31 6.25 8.24
CA SER A 140 4.98 5.64 7.08
C SER A 140 6.36 5.03 7.39
N PHE A 141 6.60 4.56 8.61
CA PHE A 141 7.82 3.83 8.95
C PHE A 141 8.05 2.65 8.00
N GLY A 142 9.23 2.59 7.37
CA GLY A 142 9.56 1.55 6.39
C GLY A 142 8.71 1.57 5.11
N ALA A 143 8.13 2.73 4.75
CA ALA A 143 7.44 2.86 3.47
C ALA A 143 8.36 2.51 2.30
N TRP A 144 7.82 1.73 1.37
CA TRP A 144 8.51 1.22 0.18
C TRP A 144 9.75 0.38 0.48
N CYS A 145 9.86 -0.18 1.70
CA CYS A 145 10.97 -1.04 2.08
C CYS A 145 11.26 -2.09 0.98
N TRP A 146 12.55 -2.29 0.72
CA TRP A 146 13.06 -3.03 -0.43
C TRP A 146 14.07 -4.10 0.02
N HIS A 147 14.33 -5.04 -0.88
CA HIS A 147 15.30 -6.11 -0.64
C HIS A 147 16.66 -5.57 -0.18
N GLY A 148 17.23 -6.22 0.83
CA GLY A 148 18.47 -5.85 1.50
C GLY A 148 18.34 -4.85 2.64
N LEU A 149 17.16 -4.29 2.86
CA LEU A 149 16.86 -3.45 4.04
C LEU A 149 16.17 -4.25 5.13
N THR A 150 16.72 -4.17 6.35
CA THR A 150 16.11 -4.69 7.57
C THR A 150 15.93 -3.54 8.56
N LEU A 151 14.68 -3.23 8.91
CA LEU A 151 14.34 -2.20 9.89
C LEU A 151 13.83 -2.87 11.17
N ILE A 152 14.47 -2.60 12.30
CA ILE A 152 14.09 -3.12 13.61
C ILE A 152 13.73 -1.95 14.50
N LEU A 153 12.50 -1.91 14.99
CA LEU A 153 12.02 -0.88 15.91
C LEU A 153 11.75 -1.50 17.29
N ASN A 154 12.53 -1.07 18.27
CA ASN A 154 12.28 -1.29 19.69
C ASN A 154 11.39 -0.13 20.21
N GLY A 155 10.07 -0.33 20.16
CA GLY A 155 9.07 0.66 20.53
C GLY A 155 7.80 0.52 19.70
N GLU A 156 7.22 1.64 19.30
CA GLU A 156 5.93 1.71 18.60
C GLU A 156 5.99 2.63 17.38
N ALA A 157 5.10 2.41 16.41
CA ALA A 157 5.01 3.19 15.19
C ALA A 157 3.57 3.67 14.94
N ASN A 158 3.45 4.85 14.37
CA ASN A 158 2.17 5.39 13.91
C ASN A 158 1.68 4.68 12.62
N ASP A 159 0.65 5.23 11.98
CA ASP A 159 0.03 4.64 10.80
C ASP A 159 0.99 4.38 9.63
N TYR A 160 0.57 3.48 8.74
CA TYR A 160 1.20 3.20 7.44
C TYR A 160 2.57 2.51 7.50
N VAL A 161 2.86 1.76 8.56
CA VAL A 161 4.05 0.91 8.62
C VAL A 161 4.10 0.00 7.39
N GLY A 162 5.24 -0.01 6.68
CA GLY A 162 5.41 -0.84 5.48
C GLY A 162 4.49 -0.49 4.32
N LYS A 163 3.96 0.75 4.24
CA LYS A 163 3.16 1.21 3.09
C LYS A 163 3.91 0.99 1.78
N GLY A 164 3.29 0.27 0.85
CA GLY A 164 3.87 -0.03 -0.47
C GLY A 164 5.17 -0.82 -0.41
N MET A 165 5.42 -1.57 0.67
CA MET A 165 6.59 -2.43 0.83
C MET A 165 6.68 -3.43 -0.34
N GLY A 166 7.87 -3.54 -0.93
CA GLY A 166 8.12 -4.44 -2.07
C GLY A 166 9.08 -5.58 -1.76
N GLY A 167 9.82 -5.49 -0.65
CA GLY A 167 10.80 -6.47 -0.19
C GLY A 167 11.38 -6.07 1.17
N GLY A 168 12.44 -6.75 1.60
CA GLY A 168 13.10 -6.47 2.88
C GLY A 168 12.29 -6.95 4.09
N THR A 169 12.71 -6.52 5.27
CA THR A 169 12.14 -6.97 6.55
C THR A 169 11.91 -5.78 7.47
N ILE A 170 10.72 -5.72 8.09
CA ILE A 170 10.37 -4.76 9.13
C ILE A 170 9.99 -5.54 10.39
N VAL A 171 10.58 -5.17 11.52
CA VAL A 171 10.31 -5.77 12.83
C VAL A 171 9.92 -4.67 13.79
N VAL A 172 8.79 -4.82 14.48
CA VAL A 172 8.33 -3.92 15.54
C VAL A 172 8.09 -4.74 16.79
N ARG A 173 8.78 -4.39 17.87
CA ARG A 173 8.66 -5.07 19.16
C ARG A 173 8.78 -4.06 20.29
N SER A 174 8.11 -4.33 21.41
CA SER A 174 8.30 -3.55 22.62
C SER A 174 9.48 -4.10 23.42
N PRO A 175 10.37 -3.24 23.97
CA PRO A 175 11.35 -3.68 24.96
C PRO A 175 10.69 -4.05 26.30
N GLU A 176 9.45 -3.60 26.53
CA GLU A 176 8.70 -3.84 27.75
C GLU A 176 7.53 -4.82 27.51
N PRO A 177 7.25 -5.75 28.45
CA PRO A 177 6.10 -6.62 28.34
C PRO A 177 4.78 -5.82 28.40
N PRO A 178 3.66 -6.39 27.89
CA PRO A 178 2.33 -5.80 28.07
C PRO A 178 1.98 -5.68 29.55
N ALA A 179 1.35 -4.56 29.91
CA ALA A 179 0.85 -4.32 31.27
C ALA A 179 -0.21 -5.36 31.69
N ASP A 180 -0.98 -5.85 30.70
CA ASP A 180 -1.90 -6.98 30.83
C ASP A 180 -1.52 -8.04 29.78
N PRO A 181 -1.06 -9.23 30.19
CA PRO A 181 -0.75 -10.33 29.26
C PRO A 181 -1.88 -10.72 28.31
N ASN A 182 -3.14 -10.44 28.68
CA ASN A 182 -4.32 -10.71 27.84
C ASN A 182 -4.65 -9.57 26.87
N ARG A 183 -4.02 -8.40 27.02
CA ARG A 183 -4.17 -7.24 26.14
C ARG A 183 -2.79 -6.80 25.62
N PRO A 184 -2.30 -7.43 24.52
CA PRO A 184 -1.03 -7.04 23.93
C PRO A 184 -1.04 -5.55 23.56
N HIS A 185 0.13 -4.90 23.65
CA HIS A 185 0.31 -3.49 23.30
C HIS A 185 -0.09 -3.23 21.85
N VAL A 186 -0.75 -2.09 21.57
CA VAL A 186 -0.87 -1.61 20.19
C VAL A 186 0.48 -1.02 19.81
N LEU A 187 1.21 -1.68 18.91
CA LEU A 187 2.56 -1.27 18.52
C LEU A 187 2.61 -0.60 17.14
N VAL A 188 1.60 -0.82 16.31
CA VAL A 188 1.51 -0.18 15.00
C VAL A 188 0.11 0.39 14.78
N GLY A 189 0.04 1.54 14.13
CA GLY A 189 -1.22 2.22 13.83
C GLY A 189 -2.04 1.55 12.73
N ASN A 190 -2.77 2.37 11.97
CA ASN A 190 -3.71 1.91 10.95
C ASN A 190 -3.05 1.73 9.59
N THR A 191 -3.75 1.01 8.70
CA THR A 191 -3.43 0.92 7.26
C THR A 191 -1.99 0.45 7.01
N VAL A 192 -1.53 -0.44 7.88
CA VAL A 192 -0.22 -1.11 7.81
C VAL A 192 -0.18 -2.01 6.56
N LEU A 193 0.96 -2.06 5.88
CA LEU A 193 1.17 -2.78 4.62
C LEU A 193 0.25 -2.37 3.46
N TYR A 194 -0.22 -1.12 3.48
CA TYR A 194 -1.09 -0.61 2.41
C TYR A 194 -0.48 -0.83 1.02
N GLY A 195 -1.09 -1.70 0.22
CA GLY A 195 -0.63 -1.96 -1.16
C GLY A 195 0.74 -2.63 -1.24
N ALA A 196 1.20 -3.32 -0.20
CA ALA A 196 2.48 -4.01 -0.21
C ALA A 196 2.49 -5.13 -1.28
N THR A 197 3.60 -5.32 -1.98
CA THR A 197 3.76 -6.31 -3.06
C THR A 197 4.78 -7.39 -2.74
N GLY A 198 5.44 -7.30 -1.58
CA GLY A 198 6.46 -8.26 -1.13
C GLY A 198 7.08 -7.83 0.18
N GLY A 199 8.01 -8.64 0.69
CA GLY A 199 8.70 -8.39 1.95
C GLY A 199 7.98 -8.94 3.18
N GLU A 200 8.60 -8.74 4.35
CA GLU A 200 8.17 -9.38 5.59
C GLU A 200 7.99 -8.39 6.73
N LEU A 201 6.87 -8.47 7.45
CA LEU A 201 6.57 -7.65 8.61
C LEU A 201 6.30 -8.52 9.85
N PHE A 202 7.03 -8.28 10.94
CA PHE A 202 6.82 -8.97 12.21
C PHE A 202 6.51 -7.95 13.31
N VAL A 203 5.35 -8.06 13.95
CA VAL A 203 4.90 -7.11 14.99
C VAL A 203 4.50 -7.88 16.25
N ALA A 204 5.31 -7.82 17.31
CA ALA A 204 5.01 -8.46 18.59
C ALA A 204 4.06 -7.61 19.44
N GLY A 205 2.88 -7.37 18.88
CA GLY A 205 1.82 -6.55 19.44
C GLY A 205 0.65 -6.44 18.47
N GLN A 206 -0.34 -5.62 18.83
CA GLN A 206 -1.52 -5.36 18.02
C GLN A 206 -1.26 -4.26 16.99
N ALA A 207 -1.96 -4.37 15.87
CA ALA A 207 -2.13 -3.32 14.89
C ALA A 207 -3.51 -2.66 15.01
N GLY A 208 -3.60 -1.41 14.55
CA GLY A 208 -4.87 -0.71 14.38
C GLY A 208 -5.76 -1.29 13.26
N GLU A 209 -6.62 -0.45 12.72
CA GLU A 209 -7.57 -0.80 11.67
C GLU A 209 -6.89 -0.97 10.30
N ARG A 210 -7.55 -1.69 9.39
CA ARG A 210 -7.12 -1.87 7.99
C ARG A 210 -5.72 -2.45 7.85
N PHE A 211 -5.33 -3.33 8.78
CA PHE A 211 -4.07 -4.05 8.68
C PHE A 211 -4.04 -4.88 7.39
N ALA A 212 -2.96 -4.79 6.62
CA ALA A 212 -2.76 -5.46 5.34
C ALA A 212 -3.80 -5.12 4.26
N VAL A 213 -4.38 -3.91 4.32
CA VAL A 213 -5.31 -3.45 3.27
C VAL A 213 -4.61 -3.39 1.91
N ARG A 214 -5.21 -4.02 0.89
CA ARG A 214 -4.63 -4.16 -0.45
C ARG A 214 -3.26 -4.86 -0.48
N ASN A 215 -2.92 -5.66 0.53
CA ASN A 215 -1.72 -6.49 0.46
C ASN A 215 -1.79 -7.42 -0.76
N SER A 216 -0.74 -7.41 -1.57
CA SER A 216 -0.63 -8.11 -2.85
C SER A 216 0.57 -9.06 -2.89
N GLY A 217 1.31 -9.21 -1.78
CA GLY A 217 2.47 -10.12 -1.76
C GLY A 217 3.34 -10.12 -0.52
N ALA A 218 3.10 -9.23 0.45
CA ALA A 218 3.86 -9.24 1.71
C ALA A 218 3.42 -10.38 2.64
N ILE A 219 4.37 -10.84 3.43
CA ILE A 219 4.17 -11.79 4.52
C ILE A 219 4.15 -11.00 5.84
N ALA A 220 3.16 -11.26 6.70
CA ALA A 220 3.07 -10.58 7.98
C ALA A 220 2.70 -11.52 9.12
N VAL A 221 3.28 -11.30 10.30
CA VAL A 221 2.87 -11.91 11.57
C VAL A 221 2.65 -10.83 12.61
N VAL A 222 1.45 -10.80 13.20
CA VAL A 222 0.99 -9.77 14.15
C VAL A 222 0.19 -10.42 15.28
N GLU A 223 0.17 -9.84 16.48
CA GLU A 223 -0.50 -10.43 17.66
C GLU A 223 -1.93 -9.93 17.89
N GLY A 224 -2.48 -9.16 16.96
CA GLY A 224 -3.88 -8.73 16.94
C GLY A 224 -4.08 -7.61 15.92
N VAL A 225 -5.31 -7.44 15.45
CA VAL A 225 -5.66 -6.42 14.46
C VAL A 225 -7.02 -5.79 14.78
N GLY A 226 -7.17 -4.52 14.43
CA GLY A 226 -8.46 -3.82 14.50
C GLY A 226 -9.44 -4.24 13.40
N ASP A 227 -10.45 -3.41 13.17
CA ASP A 227 -11.48 -3.63 12.15
C ASP A 227 -10.87 -3.61 10.73
N HIS A 228 -11.52 -4.30 9.78
CA HIS A 228 -11.15 -4.32 8.37
C HIS A 228 -9.76 -4.92 8.06
N GLY A 229 -9.30 -5.87 8.88
CA GLY A 229 -8.07 -6.62 8.60
C GLY A 229 -8.15 -7.37 7.26
N CYS A 230 -7.08 -7.35 6.46
CA CYS A 230 -6.96 -7.95 5.13
C CYS A 230 -7.98 -7.45 4.09
N GLU A 231 -8.55 -6.24 4.29
CA GLU A 231 -9.49 -5.66 3.33
C GLU A 231 -8.84 -5.50 1.94
N TYR A 232 -9.52 -5.92 0.87
CA TYR A 232 -9.03 -5.87 -0.50
C TYR A 232 -7.68 -6.58 -0.74
N MET A 233 -7.29 -7.54 0.11
CA MET A 233 -6.06 -8.32 -0.08
C MET A 233 -6.16 -9.17 -1.36
N THR A 234 -5.09 -9.14 -2.16
CA THR A 234 -4.98 -9.83 -3.46
C THR A 234 -3.71 -10.68 -3.56
N GLY A 235 -3.02 -10.94 -2.44
CA GLY A 235 -1.83 -11.78 -2.40
C GLY A 235 -1.07 -11.64 -1.08
N GLY A 236 -0.10 -12.52 -0.86
CA GLY A 236 0.69 -12.57 0.37
C GLY A 236 0.08 -13.48 1.43
N VAL A 237 0.70 -13.49 2.61
CA VAL A 237 0.30 -14.33 3.75
C VAL A 237 0.23 -13.48 5.02
N VAL A 238 -0.89 -13.51 5.73
CA VAL A 238 -1.06 -12.78 6.98
C VAL A 238 -1.37 -13.75 8.12
N VAL A 239 -0.58 -13.72 9.19
CA VAL A 239 -0.80 -14.51 10.40
C VAL A 239 -1.17 -13.57 11.55
N VAL A 240 -2.38 -13.75 12.09
CA VAL A 240 -2.86 -13.01 13.26
C VAL A 240 -2.89 -13.96 14.45
N LEU A 241 -2.00 -13.73 15.41
CA LEU A 241 -1.85 -14.55 16.60
C LEU A 241 -2.78 -14.15 17.73
N GLY A 242 -3.74 -13.24 17.53
CA GLY A 242 -4.64 -12.78 18.59
C GLY A 242 -5.96 -12.18 18.08
N PRO A 243 -6.58 -11.26 18.84
CA PRO A 243 -7.92 -10.78 18.53
C PRO A 243 -7.95 -10.03 17.19
N THR A 244 -9.09 -10.15 16.50
CA THR A 244 -9.38 -9.46 15.23
C THR A 244 -10.56 -8.52 15.38
N GLY A 245 -10.61 -7.43 14.64
CA GLY A 245 -11.81 -6.60 14.53
C GLY A 245 -12.86 -7.15 13.55
N ARG A 246 -13.92 -6.38 13.36
CA ARG A 246 -15.07 -6.69 12.48
C ARG A 246 -14.69 -6.54 11.01
N ASN A 247 -15.54 -7.12 10.15
CA ASN A 247 -15.45 -7.01 8.69
C ASN A 247 -14.08 -7.44 8.13
N PHE A 248 -13.47 -8.44 8.78
CA PHE A 248 -12.21 -9.01 8.34
C PHE A 248 -12.35 -9.64 6.95
N ALA A 249 -11.34 -9.49 6.10
CA ALA A 249 -11.27 -10.01 4.73
C ALA A 249 -12.35 -9.48 3.76
N ALA A 250 -12.98 -8.33 4.05
CA ALA A 250 -13.90 -7.71 3.10
C ALA A 250 -13.21 -7.38 1.77
N GLY A 251 -13.78 -7.85 0.66
CA GLY A 251 -13.20 -7.69 -0.68
C GLY A 251 -11.86 -8.40 -0.88
N MET A 252 -11.45 -9.32 0.02
CA MET A 252 -10.24 -10.13 -0.15
C MET A 252 -10.46 -11.15 -1.27
N THR A 253 -9.78 -10.99 -2.39
CA THR A 253 -9.96 -11.84 -3.58
C THR A 253 -8.80 -12.82 -3.82
N ASN A 254 -7.65 -12.63 -3.17
CA ASN A 254 -6.51 -13.54 -3.26
C ASN A 254 -5.58 -13.42 -2.03
N GLY A 255 -4.64 -14.36 -1.86
CA GLY A 255 -3.79 -14.49 -0.68
C GLY A 255 -4.40 -15.39 0.39
N VAL A 256 -3.66 -15.61 1.49
CA VAL A 256 -4.10 -16.46 2.62
C VAL A 256 -3.91 -15.72 3.92
N ALA A 257 -4.90 -15.80 4.81
CA ALA A 257 -4.75 -15.35 6.19
C ALA A 257 -5.00 -16.49 7.17
N PHE A 258 -4.20 -16.54 8.23
CA PHE A 258 -4.35 -17.47 9.34
C PHE A 258 -4.68 -16.69 10.61
N VAL A 259 -5.71 -17.11 11.33
CA VAL A 259 -6.18 -16.42 12.53
C VAL A 259 -6.26 -17.39 13.69
N PHE A 260 -5.54 -17.09 14.78
CA PHE A 260 -5.63 -17.83 16.03
C PHE A 260 -6.85 -17.37 16.84
N ASP A 261 -7.85 -18.23 16.98
CA ASP A 261 -9.15 -17.93 17.58
C ASP A 261 -9.50 -18.93 18.70
N PRO A 262 -8.81 -18.86 19.86
CA PRO A 262 -9.09 -19.75 20.99
C PRO A 262 -10.48 -19.56 21.60
N GLU A 263 -11.09 -18.39 21.43
CA GLU A 263 -12.42 -18.04 21.98
C GLU A 263 -13.59 -18.37 21.03
N GLY A 264 -13.30 -18.76 19.79
CA GLY A 264 -14.33 -19.10 18.80
C GLY A 264 -15.17 -17.90 18.30
N VAL A 265 -14.65 -16.68 18.43
CA VAL A 265 -15.39 -15.44 18.10
C VAL A 265 -15.13 -14.96 16.68
N PHE A 266 -14.03 -15.41 16.05
CA PHE A 266 -13.62 -14.93 14.73
C PHE A 266 -14.65 -15.18 13.61
N PRO A 267 -15.38 -16.32 13.55
CA PRO A 267 -16.40 -16.54 12.53
C PRO A 267 -17.52 -15.49 12.50
N GLY A 268 -17.78 -14.79 13.61
CA GLY A 268 -18.75 -13.68 13.67
C GLY A 268 -18.20 -12.34 13.15
N ARG A 269 -16.88 -12.23 12.99
CA ARG A 269 -16.18 -11.01 12.55
C ARG A 269 -15.75 -11.04 11.07
N LEU A 270 -15.81 -12.22 10.45
CA LEU A 270 -15.44 -12.44 9.06
C LEU A 270 -16.51 -11.93 8.08
N ASN A 271 -16.09 -11.15 7.09
CA ASN A 271 -16.88 -10.92 5.89
C ASN A 271 -16.69 -12.10 4.93
N ARG A 272 -17.79 -12.81 4.61
CA ARG A 272 -17.77 -14.05 3.82
C ARG A 272 -18.10 -13.85 2.33
N GLU A 273 -18.14 -12.62 1.84
CA GLU A 273 -18.57 -12.35 0.47
C GLU A 273 -17.64 -12.99 -0.58
N TYR A 274 -16.33 -12.98 -0.33
CA TYR A 274 -15.32 -13.51 -1.26
C TYR A 274 -14.47 -14.64 -0.68
N VAL A 275 -14.62 -14.95 0.61
CA VAL A 275 -13.73 -15.86 1.35
C VAL A 275 -14.50 -16.90 2.14
N GLN A 276 -13.84 -18.03 2.39
CA GLN A 276 -14.32 -19.12 3.22
C GLN A 276 -13.37 -19.41 4.38
N LEU A 277 -13.92 -20.06 5.42
CA LEU A 277 -13.16 -20.59 6.54
C LEU A 277 -12.82 -22.05 6.31
N GLU A 278 -11.55 -22.38 6.49
CA GLU A 278 -11.03 -23.73 6.40
C GLU A 278 -10.26 -24.09 7.68
N ARG A 279 -10.22 -25.39 7.99
CA ARG A 279 -9.27 -25.93 8.96
C ARG A 279 -7.92 -26.13 8.26
N LEU A 280 -6.84 -26.10 9.04
CA LEU A 280 -5.48 -26.23 8.53
C LEU A 280 -5.26 -27.60 7.88
N SER A 281 -4.62 -27.61 6.71
CA SER A 281 -3.96 -28.81 6.19
C SER A 281 -2.60 -29.03 6.86
N ALA A 282 -1.95 -30.17 6.59
CA ALA A 282 -0.60 -30.43 7.09
C ALA A 282 0.42 -29.42 6.55
N GLU A 283 0.27 -28.98 5.30
CA GLU A 283 1.12 -27.96 4.68
C GLU A 283 0.89 -26.58 5.30
N ASP A 284 -0.37 -26.24 5.62
CA ASP A 284 -0.71 -25.00 6.32
C ASP A 284 -0.07 -24.97 7.72
N GLU A 285 -0.10 -26.10 8.44
CA GLU A 285 0.53 -26.23 9.76
C GLU A 285 2.04 -25.99 9.70
N GLU A 286 2.75 -26.59 8.74
CA GLU A 286 4.20 -26.41 8.59
C GLU A 286 4.57 -24.96 8.24
N MET A 287 3.80 -24.34 7.34
CA MET A 287 3.98 -22.93 7.00
C MET A 287 3.78 -22.03 8.22
N LEU A 288 2.70 -22.26 8.98
CA LEU A 288 2.40 -21.49 10.19
C LEU A 288 3.51 -21.62 11.23
N ARG A 289 3.97 -22.85 11.52
CA ARG A 289 5.08 -23.07 12.45
C ARG A 289 6.33 -22.32 12.03
N THR A 290 6.66 -22.34 10.74
CA THR A 290 7.82 -21.61 10.20
C THR A 290 7.67 -20.10 10.39
N LEU A 291 6.51 -19.53 10.04
CA LEU A 291 6.26 -18.10 10.18
C LEU A 291 6.25 -17.64 11.63
N ILE A 292 5.66 -18.43 12.53
CA ILE A 292 5.64 -18.13 13.97
C ILE A 292 7.05 -18.26 14.57
N ALA A 293 7.82 -19.28 14.17
CA ALA A 293 9.22 -19.41 14.60
C ALA A 293 10.07 -18.22 14.16
N LYS A 294 9.90 -17.76 12.92
CA LYS A 294 10.56 -16.55 12.40
C LYS A 294 10.13 -15.30 13.16
N HIS A 295 8.84 -15.18 13.44
CA HIS A 295 8.30 -14.10 14.27
C HIS A 295 8.94 -14.09 15.66
N VAL A 296 9.03 -15.23 16.35
CA VAL A 296 9.69 -15.37 17.66
C VAL A 296 11.18 -15.00 17.57
N ALA A 297 11.88 -15.46 16.53
CA ALA A 297 13.31 -15.18 16.35
C ALA A 297 13.59 -13.67 16.20
N PHE A 298 12.77 -12.94 15.44
CA PHE A 298 12.94 -11.50 15.24
C PHE A 298 12.45 -10.67 16.42
N THR A 299 11.31 -11.03 17.02
CA THR A 299 10.62 -10.16 17.96
C THR A 299 10.82 -10.54 19.42
N GLY A 300 11.19 -11.79 19.70
CA GLY A 300 11.15 -12.34 21.06
C GLY A 300 9.73 -12.57 21.59
N SER A 301 8.70 -12.59 20.72
CA SER A 301 7.29 -12.76 21.07
C SER A 301 7.07 -13.92 22.04
N GLN A 302 6.51 -13.62 23.22
CA GLN A 302 6.14 -14.63 24.20
C GLN A 302 4.93 -15.45 23.73
N ARG A 303 3.99 -14.80 23.04
CA ARG A 303 2.79 -15.45 22.51
C ARG A 303 3.12 -16.45 21.39
N GLY A 304 4.03 -16.08 20.49
CA GLY A 304 4.54 -16.99 19.48
C GLY A 304 5.26 -18.20 20.10
N ARG A 305 6.04 -18.01 21.17
CA ARG A 305 6.68 -19.12 21.90
C ARG A 305 5.65 -20.06 22.51
N GLU A 306 4.66 -19.54 23.22
CA GLU A 306 3.61 -20.37 23.83
C GLU A 306 2.88 -21.21 22.78
N ILE A 307 2.53 -20.61 21.64
CA ILE A 307 1.86 -21.31 20.54
C ILE A 307 2.74 -22.45 19.99
N LEU A 308 4.04 -22.22 19.82
CA LEU A 308 4.96 -23.25 19.33
C LEU A 308 5.19 -24.38 20.35
N GLU A 309 5.29 -24.04 21.63
CA GLU A 309 5.48 -25.02 22.72
C GLU A 309 4.24 -25.91 22.90
N ARG A 310 3.05 -25.35 22.71
CA ARG A 310 1.76 -26.04 22.89
C ARG A 310 1.07 -26.30 21.55
N TRP A 311 1.84 -26.50 20.49
CA TRP A 311 1.32 -26.57 19.11
C TRP A 311 0.19 -27.59 18.95
N ASP A 312 0.38 -28.82 19.45
CA ASP A 312 -0.58 -29.90 19.28
C ASP A 312 -1.94 -29.61 19.92
N GLU A 313 -1.95 -28.83 21.01
CA GLU A 313 -3.16 -28.37 21.70
C GLU A 313 -3.82 -27.22 20.94
N LEU A 314 -3.01 -26.24 20.52
CA LEU A 314 -3.48 -24.94 20.05
C LEU A 314 -3.75 -24.87 18.55
N ARG A 315 -3.19 -25.77 17.74
CA ARG A 315 -3.35 -25.77 16.27
C ARG A 315 -4.81 -25.82 15.82
N THR A 316 -5.69 -26.46 16.60
CA THR A 316 -7.11 -26.59 16.29
C THR A 316 -7.89 -25.29 16.44
N ALA A 317 -7.34 -24.31 17.16
CA ALA A 317 -7.90 -22.97 17.30
C ALA A 317 -7.56 -22.04 16.12
N PHE A 318 -6.71 -22.48 15.18
CA PHE A 318 -6.47 -21.70 13.97
C PHE A 318 -7.57 -21.89 12.93
N TRP A 319 -7.86 -20.78 12.25
CA TRP A 319 -8.63 -20.73 11.03
C TRP A 319 -7.74 -20.31 9.87
N LYS A 320 -7.92 -20.95 8.73
CA LYS A 320 -7.47 -20.46 7.44
C LYS A 320 -8.60 -19.69 6.77
N VAL A 321 -8.28 -18.50 6.30
CA VAL A 321 -9.14 -17.66 5.47
C VAL A 321 -8.54 -17.64 4.08
N ALA A 322 -9.29 -18.15 3.11
CA ALA A 322 -8.90 -18.18 1.71
C ALA A 322 -10.07 -17.72 0.84
N PRO A 323 -9.81 -17.05 -0.29
CA PRO A 323 -10.85 -16.72 -1.25
C PRO A 323 -11.54 -17.99 -1.77
N HIS A 324 -12.79 -17.84 -2.19
CA HIS A 324 -13.48 -18.92 -2.87
C HIS A 324 -12.68 -19.40 -4.08
N PRO A 325 -12.63 -20.72 -4.33
CA PRO A 325 -12.06 -21.22 -5.57
C PRO A 325 -12.78 -20.58 -6.75
N PRO A 326 -12.08 -20.33 -7.88
CA PRO A 326 -12.73 -19.84 -9.09
C PRO A 326 -13.92 -20.73 -9.42
N ILE A 327 -15.09 -20.13 -9.67
CA ILE A 327 -16.24 -20.88 -10.16
C ILE A 327 -15.82 -21.43 -11.52
N GLU A 328 -15.70 -22.75 -11.64
CA GLU A 328 -15.47 -23.40 -12.92
C GLU A 328 -16.55 -22.94 -13.91
N ALA A 329 -16.14 -22.47 -15.08
CA ALA A 329 -17.06 -22.01 -16.10
C ALA A 329 -18.04 -23.15 -16.44
N VAL A 330 -19.30 -22.97 -16.05
CA VAL A 330 -20.37 -23.90 -16.41
C VAL A 330 -20.42 -23.97 -17.92
N GLU A 331 -20.20 -25.15 -18.50
CA GLU A 331 -20.30 -25.39 -19.95
C GLU A 331 -21.58 -24.74 -20.48
N GLU A 332 -21.42 -23.85 -21.46
CA GLU A 332 -22.53 -23.16 -22.10
C GLU A 332 -23.56 -24.17 -22.60
N ARG A 333 -24.76 -24.15 -22.01
CA ARG A 333 -25.89 -24.93 -22.52
C ARG A 333 -26.12 -24.56 -23.99
N PRO A 334 -26.32 -25.53 -24.90
CA PRO A 334 -26.41 -25.26 -26.32
C PRO A 334 -27.55 -24.27 -26.59
N THR A 335 -27.20 -23.15 -27.20
CA THR A 335 -28.12 -22.09 -27.58
C THR A 335 -29.25 -22.67 -28.44
N ARG A 336 -30.48 -22.43 -27.99
CA ARG A 336 -31.70 -22.84 -28.68
C ARG A 336 -31.70 -22.18 -30.07
N ARG A 337 -31.57 -22.99 -31.13
CA ARG A 337 -31.60 -22.54 -32.54
C ARG A 337 -32.76 -21.56 -32.75
N VAL A 338 -32.42 -20.33 -33.08
CA VAL A 338 -33.37 -19.33 -33.57
C VAL A 338 -33.88 -19.83 -34.92
N ARG A 339 -35.20 -20.03 -35.04
CA ARG A 339 -35.86 -20.32 -36.31
C ARG A 339 -35.82 -19.05 -37.16
N GLU A 340 -35.02 -19.06 -38.23
CA GLU A 340 -35.10 -18.05 -39.28
C GLU A 340 -36.46 -18.15 -39.99
N ARG A 341 -37.14 -17.00 -40.17
CA ARG A 341 -38.30 -16.89 -41.06
C ARG A 341 -37.81 -16.45 -42.45
N PRO A 342 -38.30 -17.05 -43.54
CA PRO A 342 -37.93 -16.62 -44.89
C PRO A 342 -38.60 -15.28 -45.22
N VAL A 343 -37.83 -14.39 -45.86
CA VAL A 343 -38.29 -13.10 -46.40
C VAL A 343 -38.81 -13.33 -47.81
N GLU A 344 -40.10 -13.10 -48.04
CA GLU A 344 -40.69 -13.09 -49.39
C GLU A 344 -40.40 -11.75 -50.09
N ALA A 345 -39.73 -11.83 -51.25
CA ALA A 345 -39.50 -10.69 -52.12
C ALA A 345 -40.78 -10.34 -52.90
N ARG A 346 -41.29 -9.12 -52.74
CA ARG A 346 -42.30 -8.55 -53.64
C ARG A 346 -41.60 -7.91 -54.85
N ALA A 347 -41.86 -8.48 -56.02
CA ALA A 347 -41.58 -7.85 -57.30
C ALA A 347 -42.55 -6.69 -57.53
N VAL A 348 -42.02 -5.54 -57.97
CA VAL A 348 -42.80 -4.40 -58.47
C VAL A 348 -42.87 -4.56 -59.98
N ALA A 349 -44.09 -4.55 -60.53
CA ALA A 349 -44.36 -4.45 -61.95
C ALA A 349 -45.02 -3.11 -62.24
N ASP A 350 -44.53 -2.52 -63.34
CA ASP A 350 -44.94 -1.33 -64.12
C ASP A 350 -44.90 0.07 -63.47
#